data_AF-A0A317WPV1-F1
#
_entry.id   AF-A0A317WPV1-F1
#
_cell.length_a   1.000
_cell.length_b   1.000
_cell.length_c   1.000
_cell.angle_alpha   90.00
_cell.angle_beta   90.00
_cell.angle_gamma   90.00
#
_symmetry.space_group_name_H-M   'P 1'
#
loop_
_entity.id
_entity.type
_entity.pdbx_description
1 polymer ?
#
loop_
_entity_poly.entity_id
_entity_poly.type
_entity_poly.pdbx_seq_one_letter_code
_entity_poly.pdbx_strand_id
1 'polypeptide(L)'
;MDTERCDLGPYVPTFHAPSDINAIRESVYTNGIAFVGGCDEDSLVTLANHLGQVVRPRNEKTPGSGVSNIRFASNLVGKGYSSEELFFHTDRSGWDQPPRILMSTLRSQSETGGESLLVDGRKVLEALKQQDRGLYDLFISSKHTSFRADDGTFVPRAMFDEQAGIFRFRFDDGIQMSASMVVGFAKLRDMIYESAYFVSLQPGQGYVLDNHRYLHGRASFTGSRELLRVLVNPSTAGSEKVILFDIDGTLCRSEALSIDAYYSCVSDIVGKDITHANTPVNLHGRTDLGLLHDILDYHQVPSKALVVEKFLHLHPQYLERSLTKGLSSVVCPGAKETLSWLIRYKEGLGCPRLHIGLITGNSRPNALLKLQGAGIDTSIFDVDISSFGDTHHNRLSLFRESLTKLQTRLGPHVRASDVLVVGDTPLDVECAKQAGCSVVAVATGNYKVEELASLQPNFCCSQLTETKEYLQMVF
;
A
#
# COMPACT_ATOMS: atom_id res chain seq x y z
N MET A 1 21.24 10.93 32.33
CA MET A 1 19.80 10.89 32.63
C MET A 1 19.69 9.80 33.62
N ASP A 2 19.28 10.15 34.83
CA ASP A 2 19.29 9.16 35.89
C ASP A 2 18.13 8.19 35.68
N THR A 3 18.43 6.89 35.68
CA THR A 3 17.39 5.85 35.69
C THR A 3 16.52 5.99 36.93
N GLU A 4 17.03 6.60 38.01
CA GLU A 4 16.28 6.97 39.22
C GLU A 4 15.13 7.95 38.96
N ARG A 5 15.13 8.69 37.85
CA ARG A 5 14.04 9.60 37.48
C ARG A 5 12.93 8.95 36.66
N CYS A 6 13.08 7.68 36.28
CA CYS A 6 12.04 6.97 35.55
C CYS A 6 11.08 6.32 36.56
N ASP A 7 9.90 6.91 36.76
CA ASP A 7 9.00 6.52 37.86
C ASP A 7 8.39 5.13 37.67
N LEU A 8 8.31 4.62 36.43
CA LEU A 8 7.89 3.24 36.19
C LEU A 8 9.03 2.23 36.43
N GLY A 9 10.25 2.70 36.63
CA GLY A 9 11.40 1.89 37.03
C GLY A 9 11.94 0.94 35.95
N PRO A 10 12.69 -0.10 36.36
CA PRO A 10 13.21 -1.11 35.44
C PRO A 10 12.10 -1.99 34.89
N TYR A 11 12.17 -2.27 33.58
CA TYR A 11 11.25 -3.19 32.91
C TYR A 11 12.02 -4.39 32.33
N VAL A 12 11.51 -5.60 32.62
CA VAL A 12 12.05 -6.85 32.08
C VAL A 12 11.12 -7.33 30.96
N PRO A 13 11.51 -7.17 29.68
CA PRO A 13 10.65 -7.51 28.56
C PRO A 13 10.65 -9.02 28.24
N THR A 14 9.59 -9.48 27.59
CA THR A 14 9.60 -10.73 26.84
C THR A 14 10.17 -10.47 25.44
N PHE A 15 11.12 -11.30 25.01
CA PHE A 15 11.77 -11.15 23.71
C PHE A 15 11.19 -12.09 22.66
N HIS A 16 10.91 -11.57 21.48
CA HIS A 16 10.58 -12.33 20.29
C HIS A 16 11.85 -12.70 19.51
N ALA A 17 11.85 -13.84 18.83
CA ALA A 17 12.87 -14.14 17.83
C ALA A 17 12.68 -13.20 16.63
N PRO A 18 13.76 -12.69 15.99
CA PRO A 18 13.64 -11.79 14.84
C PRO A 18 12.95 -12.43 13.63
N SER A 19 12.86 -13.77 13.58
CA SER A 19 12.11 -14.50 12.56
C SER A 19 10.59 -14.55 12.80
N ASP A 20 10.10 -14.22 14.01
CA ASP A 20 8.68 -14.21 14.34
C ASP A 20 8.03 -12.87 13.97
N ILE A 21 7.95 -12.62 12.67
CA ILE A 21 7.49 -11.34 12.11
C ILE A 21 6.07 -11.00 12.56
N ASN A 22 5.20 -12.01 12.67
CA ASN A 22 3.79 -11.81 13.02
C ASN A 22 3.64 -11.37 14.47
N ALA A 23 4.30 -12.04 15.41
CA ALA A 23 4.24 -11.63 16.81
C ALA A 23 4.86 -10.24 17.03
N ILE A 24 5.96 -9.92 16.34
CA ILE A 24 6.57 -8.59 16.38
C ILE A 24 5.59 -7.52 15.87
N ARG A 25 4.96 -7.75 14.70
CA ARG A 25 3.97 -6.82 14.13
C ARG A 25 2.77 -6.61 15.05
N GLU A 26 2.22 -7.69 15.58
CA GLU A 26 1.08 -7.64 16.50
C GLU A 26 1.43 -6.86 17.77
N SER A 27 2.61 -7.09 18.33
CA SER A 27 3.08 -6.39 19.52
C SER A 27 3.35 -4.91 19.26
N VAL A 28 3.98 -4.55 18.13
CA VAL A 28 4.12 -3.13 17.72
C VAL A 28 2.77 -2.48 17.48
N TYR A 29 1.82 -3.15 16.83
CA TYR A 29 0.49 -2.59 16.56
C TYR A 29 -0.30 -2.34 17.85
N THR A 30 -0.32 -3.33 18.74
CA THR A 30 -1.10 -3.29 19.99
C THR A 30 -0.43 -2.39 21.01
N ASN A 31 0.85 -2.64 21.28
CA ASN A 31 1.58 -2.04 22.38
C ASN A 31 2.41 -0.83 21.95
N GLY A 32 2.67 -0.64 20.65
CA GLY A 32 3.55 0.39 20.12
C GLY A 32 5.04 0.01 20.18
N ILE A 33 5.38 -1.14 20.76
CA ILE A 33 6.74 -1.65 20.89
C ILE A 33 6.75 -3.17 21.00
N ALA A 34 7.77 -3.81 20.43
CA ALA A 34 8.11 -5.21 20.60
C ALA A 34 9.60 -5.34 20.93
N PHE A 35 9.97 -6.25 21.81
CA PHE A 35 11.37 -6.53 22.13
C PHE A 35 11.85 -7.76 21.36
N VAL A 36 13.08 -7.69 20.84
CA VAL A 36 13.67 -8.76 20.03
C VAL A 36 14.96 -9.26 20.66
N GLY A 37 15.19 -10.57 20.62
CA GLY A 37 16.36 -11.22 21.21
C GLY A 37 17.04 -12.16 20.22
N GLY A 38 18.36 -12.34 20.34
CA GLY A 38 19.15 -13.09 19.37
C GLY A 38 19.19 -12.42 17.99
N CYS A 39 19.07 -11.09 17.95
CA CYS A 39 19.11 -10.29 16.74
C CYS A 39 20.53 -9.76 16.56
N ASP A 40 21.17 -10.10 15.45
CA ASP A 40 22.42 -9.50 14.96
C ASP A 40 22.13 -8.51 13.81
N GLU A 41 23.17 -8.01 13.14
CA GLU A 41 23.03 -7.04 12.05
C GLU A 41 22.24 -7.62 10.86
N ASP A 42 22.52 -8.87 10.47
CA ASP A 42 21.89 -9.52 9.31
C ASP A 42 20.41 -9.82 9.56
N SER A 43 20.07 -10.35 10.74
CA SER A 43 18.69 -10.59 11.14
C SER A 43 17.92 -9.28 11.38
N LEU A 44 18.59 -8.21 11.85
CA LEU A 44 17.98 -6.88 11.97
C LEU A 44 17.60 -6.33 10.60
N VAL A 45 18.49 -6.41 9.62
CA VAL A 45 18.25 -5.99 8.23
C VAL A 45 17.14 -6.83 7.60
N THR A 46 17.18 -8.14 7.81
CA THR A 46 16.15 -9.06 7.32
C THR A 46 14.78 -8.70 7.88
N LEU A 47 14.67 -8.52 9.20
CA LEU A 47 13.44 -8.09 9.86
C LEU A 47 12.98 -6.72 9.35
N ALA A 48 13.90 -5.76 9.19
CA ALA A 48 13.57 -4.43 8.68
C ALA A 48 12.95 -4.48 7.28
N ASN A 49 13.52 -5.26 6.37
CA ASN A 49 12.98 -5.47 5.02
C ASN A 49 11.61 -6.17 5.03
N HIS A 50 11.34 -7.04 6.01
CA HIS A 50 10.01 -7.64 6.18
C HIS A 50 8.99 -6.63 6.73
N LEU A 51 9.41 -5.68 7.58
CA LEU A 51 8.52 -4.68 8.17
C LEU A 51 8.24 -3.51 7.22
N GLY A 52 9.14 -3.20 6.30
CA GLY A 52 8.88 -2.25 5.24
C GLY A 52 10.10 -1.73 4.49
N GLN A 53 9.95 -0.54 3.90
CA GLN A 53 11.03 0.10 3.16
C GLN A 53 12.04 0.72 4.13
N VAL A 54 13.27 0.24 4.09
CA VAL A 54 14.38 0.78 4.88
C VAL A 54 14.74 2.20 4.43
N VAL A 55 14.78 3.13 5.38
CA VAL A 55 15.14 4.53 5.17
C VAL A 55 16.65 4.69 5.31
N ARG A 56 17.30 5.12 4.25
CA ARG A 56 18.77 5.16 4.18
C ARG A 56 19.38 6.32 4.99
N PRO A 57 20.48 6.10 5.72
CA PRO A 57 21.20 7.15 6.42
C PRO A 57 21.79 8.21 5.48
N ARG A 58 21.80 9.46 5.93
CA ARG A 58 22.27 10.63 5.17
C ARG A 58 23.77 10.60 4.84
N ASN A 59 24.55 9.86 5.62
CA ASN A 59 26.02 9.80 5.52
C ASN A 59 26.51 8.56 4.76
N GLU A 60 25.60 7.76 4.20
CA GLU A 60 25.95 6.59 3.41
C GLU A 60 26.40 7.04 2.01
N LYS A 61 27.72 7.03 1.75
CA LYS A 61 28.32 7.41 0.45
C LYS A 61 28.39 6.24 -0.55
N THR A 62 28.11 5.03 -0.09
CA THR A 62 28.13 3.76 -0.86
C THR A 62 26.87 2.96 -0.52
N PRO A 63 26.36 2.07 -1.40
CA PRO A 63 25.19 1.26 -1.09
C PRO A 63 25.51 0.32 0.07
N GLY A 64 24.93 0.55 1.25
CA GLY A 64 25.00 -0.34 2.40
C GLY A 64 23.61 -0.79 2.85
N SER A 65 23.57 -1.45 4.02
CA SER A 65 22.39 -2.12 4.57
C SER A 65 21.30 -1.18 5.11
N GLY A 66 21.54 0.14 5.14
CA GLY A 66 20.67 1.12 5.80
C GLY A 66 20.79 1.14 7.33
N VAL A 67 21.71 0.37 7.91
CA VAL A 67 21.99 0.32 9.35
C VAL A 67 22.87 1.49 9.77
N SER A 68 22.47 2.18 10.84
CA SER A 68 23.30 3.18 11.52
C SER A 68 23.99 2.57 12.74
N ASN A 69 25.32 2.63 12.80
CA ASN A 69 26.11 2.19 13.95
C ASN A 69 26.23 3.32 14.97
N ILE A 70 25.40 3.31 16.00
CA ILE A 70 25.36 4.33 17.05
C ILE A 70 26.35 3.97 18.15
N ARG A 71 27.48 4.68 18.20
CA ARG A 71 28.58 4.46 19.14
C ARG A 71 29.30 5.76 19.48
N PHE A 72 30.04 5.77 20.58
CA PHE A 72 30.92 6.91 20.86
C PHE A 72 31.95 7.07 19.73
N ALA A 73 31.96 8.23 19.08
CA ALA A 73 32.87 8.55 18.00
C ALA A 73 33.10 10.06 17.97
N SER A 74 34.26 10.52 18.47
CA SER A 74 34.59 11.94 18.60
C SER A 74 34.62 12.71 17.28
N ASN A 75 34.75 12.01 16.15
CA ASN A 75 34.75 12.58 14.81
C ASN A 75 33.35 12.67 14.16
N LEU A 76 32.30 12.13 14.79
CA LEU A 76 30.93 12.18 14.29
C LEU A 76 30.12 13.26 15.01
N VAL A 77 29.30 13.98 14.25
CA VAL A 77 28.42 15.03 14.79
C VAL A 77 27.06 14.44 15.16
N GLY A 78 26.63 14.66 16.40
CA GLY A 78 25.29 14.30 16.89
C GLY A 78 25.33 13.66 18.28
N LYS A 79 24.33 13.98 19.13
CA LYS A 79 24.29 13.50 20.53
C LYS A 79 24.29 11.97 20.65
N GLY A 80 23.75 11.25 19.66
CA GLY A 80 23.78 9.78 19.62
C GLY A 80 25.20 9.17 19.58
N TYR A 81 26.20 9.92 19.12
CA TYR A 81 27.61 9.49 19.05
C TYR A 81 28.46 9.94 20.25
N SER A 82 27.80 10.38 21.33
CA SER A 82 28.45 10.74 22.60
C SER A 82 28.22 9.66 23.68
N SER A 83 29.00 9.70 24.76
CA SER A 83 28.79 8.89 25.98
C SER A 83 27.82 9.53 26.97
N GLU A 84 27.47 10.79 26.73
CA GLU A 84 26.52 11.56 27.54
C GLU A 84 25.11 11.00 27.43
N GLU A 85 24.24 11.51 28.28
CA GLU A 85 22.82 11.22 28.19
C GLU A 85 22.24 11.63 26.83
N LEU A 86 21.32 10.80 26.34
CA LEU A 86 20.49 11.16 25.20
C LEU A 86 19.07 11.36 25.70
N PHE A 87 18.63 12.62 25.74
CA PHE A 87 17.29 12.98 26.18
C PHE A 87 16.20 12.31 25.33
N PHE A 88 15.01 12.11 25.90
CA PHE A 88 13.87 11.55 25.20
C PHE A 88 13.63 12.33 23.89
N HIS A 89 13.43 11.60 22.80
CA HIS A 89 13.16 12.17 21.48
C HIS A 89 12.43 11.15 20.59
N THR A 90 11.94 11.67 19.46
CA THR A 90 11.50 10.88 18.30
C THR A 90 12.42 11.16 17.12
N ASP A 91 12.74 10.12 16.37
CA ASP A 91 13.71 10.21 15.27
C ASP A 91 13.11 10.93 14.06
N ARG A 92 13.92 11.73 13.39
CA ARG A 92 13.54 12.49 12.17
C ARG A 92 12.32 13.40 12.34
N SER A 93 12.13 13.95 13.53
CA SER A 93 11.01 14.87 13.86
C SER A 93 10.86 16.09 12.95
N GLY A 94 11.89 16.47 12.18
CA GLY A 94 11.82 17.56 11.20
C GLY A 94 11.22 17.18 9.85
N TRP A 95 10.97 15.90 9.57
CA TRP A 95 10.36 15.44 8.32
C TRP A 95 8.83 15.64 8.35
N ASP A 96 8.22 15.80 7.16
CA ASP A 96 6.75 15.81 7.04
C ASP A 96 6.15 14.51 7.53
N GLN A 97 6.76 13.40 7.12
CA GLN A 97 6.41 12.04 7.53
C GLN A 97 7.70 11.35 7.98
N PRO A 98 8.04 11.42 9.29
CA PRO A 98 9.17 10.66 9.81
C PRO A 98 8.95 9.16 9.63
N PRO A 99 10.01 8.35 9.58
CA PRO A 99 9.85 6.90 9.54
C PRO A 99 9.06 6.42 10.75
N ARG A 100 8.04 5.59 10.50
CA ARG A 100 7.11 5.16 11.55
C ARG A 100 7.68 4.03 12.39
N ILE A 101 8.52 3.16 11.83
CA ILE A 101 9.18 2.11 12.60
C ILE A 101 10.63 2.48 12.86
N LEU A 102 11.04 2.39 14.12
CA LEU A 102 12.45 2.41 14.53
C LEU A 102 12.80 1.07 15.13
N MET A 103 13.92 0.52 14.68
CA MET A 103 14.45 -0.74 15.16
C MET A 103 15.83 -0.52 15.73
N SER A 104 16.13 -1.16 16.85
CA SER A 104 17.48 -1.14 17.41
C SER A 104 17.88 -2.48 17.99
N THR A 105 19.18 -2.75 17.96
CA THR A 105 19.81 -3.95 18.51
C THR A 105 21.13 -3.57 19.16
N LEU A 106 21.36 -3.97 20.42
CA LEU A 106 22.62 -3.76 21.10
C LEU A 106 23.67 -4.74 20.57
N ARG A 107 24.77 -4.22 20.02
CA ARG A 107 25.90 -5.02 19.53
C ARG A 107 26.98 -5.19 20.59
N SER A 108 27.30 -4.13 21.31
CA SER A 108 28.23 -4.17 22.44
C SER A 108 27.71 -3.35 23.61
N GLN A 109 27.80 -3.94 24.80
CA GLN A 109 27.34 -3.33 26.04
C GLN A 109 28.43 -2.46 26.66
N SER A 110 28.02 -1.34 27.27
CA SER A 110 28.86 -0.49 28.11
C SER A 110 29.32 -1.18 29.38
N GLU A 111 30.36 -0.61 30.03
CA GLU A 111 30.82 -1.07 31.35
C GLU A 111 29.83 -0.71 32.45
N THR A 112 29.34 0.54 32.44
CA THR A 112 28.30 1.04 33.35
C THR A 112 27.31 1.92 32.58
N GLY A 113 26.06 1.92 33.03
CA GLY A 113 24.96 2.70 32.43
C GLY A 113 24.62 2.29 30.99
N GLY A 114 24.00 3.19 30.24
CA GLY A 114 23.63 2.98 28.84
C GLY A 114 22.31 2.25 28.62
N GLU A 115 21.48 2.15 29.67
CA GLU A 115 20.11 1.65 29.63
C GLU A 115 19.29 2.41 28.58
N SER A 116 18.39 1.69 27.92
CA SER A 116 17.43 2.31 27.00
C SER A 116 16.28 2.87 27.80
N LEU A 117 15.97 4.15 27.60
CA LEU A 117 14.88 4.84 28.27
C LEU A 117 13.72 4.94 27.29
N LEU A 118 12.51 4.58 27.72
CA LEU A 118 11.35 4.43 26.85
C LEU A 118 10.11 5.04 27.50
N VAL A 119 9.31 5.73 26.68
CA VAL A 119 8.05 6.37 27.10
C VAL A 119 6.99 6.13 26.04
N ASP A 120 5.85 5.58 26.45
CA ASP A 120 4.66 5.54 25.59
C ASP A 120 4.02 6.94 25.55
N GLY A 121 4.14 7.63 24.42
CA GLY A 121 3.62 8.98 24.25
C GLY A 121 2.10 9.07 24.45
N ARG A 122 1.33 7.97 24.33
CA ARG A 122 -0.10 7.99 24.66
C ARG A 122 -0.34 8.35 26.13
N LYS A 123 0.47 7.81 27.05
CA LYS A 123 0.36 8.13 28.48
C LYS A 123 0.67 9.59 28.76
N VAL A 124 1.67 10.15 28.07
CA VAL A 124 2.02 11.57 28.17
C VAL A 124 0.88 12.45 27.65
N LEU A 125 0.30 12.11 26.49
CA LEU A 125 -0.85 12.85 25.93
C LEU A 125 -2.08 12.76 26.82
N GLU A 126 -2.36 11.61 27.41
CA GLU A 126 -3.44 11.42 28.38
C GLU A 126 -3.23 12.26 29.64
N ALA A 127 -2.01 12.25 30.21
CA ALA A 127 -1.65 13.07 31.36
C ALA A 127 -1.79 14.57 31.05
N LEU A 128 -1.31 15.03 29.88
CA LEU A 128 -1.48 16.41 29.42
C LEU A 128 -2.96 16.79 29.32
N LYS A 129 -3.78 15.96 28.67
CA LYS A 129 -5.22 16.22 28.54
C LYS A 129 -5.94 16.36 29.87
N GLN A 130 -5.55 15.55 30.86
CA GLN A 130 -6.21 15.49 32.17
C GLN A 130 -5.70 16.55 33.15
N GLN A 131 -4.39 16.81 33.17
CA GLN A 131 -3.74 17.62 34.20
C GLN A 131 -3.38 19.04 33.72
N ASP A 132 -3.30 19.27 32.41
CA ASP A 132 -2.96 20.58 31.84
C ASP A 132 -3.50 20.77 30.42
N ARG A 133 -4.80 21.04 30.32
CA ARG A 133 -5.44 21.23 29.02
C ARG A 133 -4.82 22.38 28.22
N GLY A 134 -4.39 23.46 28.89
CA GLY A 134 -3.76 24.59 28.24
C GLY A 134 -2.45 24.20 27.55
N LEU A 135 -1.59 23.43 28.24
CA LEU A 135 -0.37 22.90 27.64
C LEU A 135 -0.65 21.89 26.52
N TYR A 136 -1.68 21.06 26.67
CA TYR A 136 -2.12 20.15 25.60
C TYR A 136 -2.52 20.90 24.33
N ASP A 137 -3.26 22.01 24.44
CA ASP A 137 -3.70 22.81 23.29
C ASP A 137 -2.49 23.47 22.58
N LEU A 138 -1.44 23.85 23.32
CA LEU A 138 -0.17 24.28 22.71
C LEU A 138 0.52 23.13 21.96
N PHE A 139 0.45 21.91 22.51
CA PHE A 139 1.11 20.71 22.01
C PHE A 139 0.61 20.28 20.63
N ILE A 140 -0.70 20.41 20.40
CA ILE A 140 -1.37 20.03 19.14
C ILE A 140 -1.34 21.13 18.07
N SER A 141 -0.83 22.31 18.40
CA SER A 141 -0.86 23.47 17.51
C SER A 141 0.50 23.73 16.89
N SER A 142 0.56 23.71 15.55
CA SER A 142 1.78 23.99 14.79
C SER A 142 2.30 25.42 14.93
N LYS A 143 1.55 26.32 15.58
CA LYS A 143 1.94 27.71 15.84
C LYS A 143 2.99 27.84 16.94
N HIS A 144 3.10 26.86 17.82
CA HIS A 144 3.92 26.97 19.03
C HIS A 144 5.28 26.29 18.92
N THR A 145 5.48 25.47 17.89
CA THR A 145 6.70 24.70 17.69
C THR A 145 7.10 24.63 16.23
N SER A 146 8.40 24.61 15.97
CA SER A 146 8.97 24.38 14.64
C SER A 146 10.13 23.41 14.76
N PHE A 147 10.21 22.45 13.85
CA PHE A 147 11.25 21.42 13.86
C PHE A 147 12.22 21.66 12.71
N ARG A 148 13.51 21.49 13.01
CA ARG A 148 14.58 21.64 12.01
C ARG A 148 14.56 20.48 11.02
N ALA A 149 14.25 20.77 9.77
CA ALA A 149 14.32 19.88 8.62
C ALA A 149 15.79 19.60 8.23
N ASP A 150 15.96 18.68 7.28
CA ASP A 150 17.28 18.21 6.86
C ASP A 150 18.09 19.32 6.16
N ASP A 151 17.45 20.19 5.39
CA ASP A 151 18.09 21.37 4.78
C ASP A 151 18.48 22.47 5.79
N GLY A 152 18.16 22.25 7.08
CA GLY A 152 18.46 23.16 8.17
C GLY A 152 17.38 24.21 8.43
N THR A 153 16.32 24.26 7.60
CA THR A 153 15.18 25.16 7.81
C THR A 153 14.33 24.70 9.00
N PHE A 154 13.74 25.65 9.73
CA PHE A 154 12.76 25.34 10.76
C PHE A 154 11.36 25.44 10.15
N VAL A 155 10.59 24.37 10.27
CA VAL A 155 9.26 24.30 9.68
C VAL A 155 8.21 24.13 10.78
N PRO A 156 7.16 24.97 10.81
CA PRO A 156 6.07 24.88 11.79
C PRO A 156 5.40 23.50 11.79
N ARG A 157 5.28 22.90 12.96
CA ARG A 157 4.77 21.53 13.16
C ARG A 157 4.33 21.42 14.61
N ALA A 158 3.18 20.79 14.86
CA ALA A 158 2.78 20.47 16.22
C ALA A 158 3.72 19.41 16.83
N MET A 159 3.84 19.39 18.17
CA MET A 159 4.47 18.27 18.86
C MET A 159 3.57 17.02 18.81
N PHE A 160 2.26 17.18 18.69
CA PHE A 160 1.36 16.07 18.35
C PHE A 160 0.42 16.47 17.23
N ASP A 161 0.56 15.84 16.07
CA ASP A 161 -0.38 15.98 14.96
C ASP A 161 -1.54 14.99 15.16
N GLU A 162 -2.71 15.48 15.55
CA GLU A 162 -3.87 14.64 15.81
C GLU A 162 -4.41 13.95 14.54
N GLN A 163 -4.29 14.60 13.38
CA GLN A 163 -4.81 14.07 12.12
C GLN A 163 -3.91 12.94 11.59
N ALA A 164 -2.60 13.16 11.64
CA ALA A 164 -1.64 12.16 11.19
C ALA A 164 -1.31 11.13 12.28
N GLY A 165 -1.66 11.41 13.54
CA GLY A 165 -1.33 10.57 14.69
C GLY A 165 0.16 10.56 15.03
N ILE A 166 0.87 11.65 14.78
CA ILE A 166 2.33 11.69 14.92
C ILE A 166 2.78 12.52 16.12
N PHE A 167 3.44 11.87 17.08
CA PHE A 167 4.17 12.51 18.17
C PHE A 167 5.58 12.89 17.70
N ARG A 168 5.92 14.17 17.83
CA ARG A 168 7.25 14.76 17.58
C ARG A 168 7.80 15.34 18.86
N PHE A 169 8.97 14.91 19.26
CA PHE A 169 9.63 15.42 20.44
C PHE A 169 11.13 15.55 20.25
N ARG A 170 11.67 16.72 20.63
CA ARG A 170 13.10 16.99 20.74
C ARG A 170 13.35 17.97 21.87
N PHE A 171 14.54 17.87 22.46
CA PHE A 171 15.06 18.85 23.41
C PHE A 171 16.54 19.13 23.14
N ASP A 172 16.77 19.74 21.99
CA ASP A 172 18.07 20.13 21.46
C ASP A 172 17.90 21.27 20.44
N ASP A 173 18.98 21.65 19.77
CA ASP A 173 19.01 22.72 18.76
C ASP A 173 18.18 22.41 17.49
N GLY A 174 17.47 21.28 17.48
CA GLY A 174 16.58 20.86 16.43
C GLY A 174 15.13 21.29 16.60
N ILE A 175 14.77 21.98 17.69
CA ILE A 175 13.41 22.50 17.90
C ILE A 175 13.45 23.99 18.29
N GLN A 176 12.48 24.74 17.77
CA GLN A 176 12.15 26.08 18.22
C GLN A 176 10.77 26.05 18.87
N MET A 177 10.63 26.78 19.99
CA MET A 177 9.42 26.81 20.79
C MET A 177 9.01 28.25 21.07
N SER A 178 7.71 28.52 21.04
CA SER A 178 7.16 29.79 21.55
C SER A 178 7.38 29.93 23.07
N ALA A 179 7.38 31.16 23.58
CA ALA A 179 7.58 31.42 25.00
C ALA A 179 6.58 30.67 25.90
N SER A 180 5.31 30.57 25.47
CA SER A 180 4.29 29.81 26.20
C SER A 180 4.61 28.32 26.31
N MET A 181 5.16 27.73 25.25
CA MET A 181 5.61 26.32 25.26
C MET A 181 6.83 26.14 26.17
N VAL A 182 7.78 27.09 26.17
CA VAL A 182 8.97 27.03 27.05
C VAL A 182 8.57 27.07 28.52
N VAL A 183 7.59 27.89 28.91
CA VAL A 183 7.09 27.95 30.30
C VAL A 183 6.48 26.61 30.73
N GLY A 184 5.73 25.95 29.85
CA GLY A 184 5.13 24.63 30.13
C GLY A 184 6.12 23.47 30.08
N PHE A 185 7.34 23.67 29.58
CA PHE A 185 8.27 22.59 29.29
C PHE A 185 8.75 21.84 30.55
N ALA A 186 8.95 22.53 31.67
CA ALA A 186 9.36 21.88 32.92
C ALA A 186 8.33 20.83 33.37
N LYS A 187 7.04 21.21 33.34
CA LYS A 187 5.93 20.31 33.67
C LYS A 187 5.81 19.15 32.68
N LEU A 188 5.97 19.42 31.38
CA LEU A 188 6.00 18.38 30.36
C LEU A 188 7.14 17.38 30.60
N ARG A 189 8.33 17.87 30.94
CA ARG A 189 9.48 17.03 31.24
C ARG A 189 9.19 16.09 32.41
N ASP A 190 8.55 16.60 33.46
CA ASP A 190 8.20 15.79 34.63
C ASP A 190 7.15 14.71 34.24
N MET A 191 6.11 15.06 33.47
CA MET A 191 5.14 14.09 32.94
C MET A 191 5.77 12.99 32.06
N ILE A 192 6.82 13.33 31.29
CA ILE A 192 7.58 12.35 30.50
C ILE A 192 8.29 11.37 31.42
N TYR A 193 8.94 11.84 32.48
CA TYR A 193 9.62 10.99 33.47
C TYR A 193 8.67 10.13 34.29
N GLU A 194 7.52 10.68 34.69
CA GLU A 194 6.42 9.95 35.34
C GLU A 194 5.92 8.78 34.47
N SER A 195 6.01 8.93 33.14
CA SER A 195 5.58 7.94 32.15
C SER A 195 6.73 7.05 31.65
N ALA A 196 7.95 7.24 32.15
CA ALA A 196 9.17 6.59 31.65
C ALA A 196 9.50 5.31 32.41
N TYR A 197 9.98 4.32 31.66
CA TYR A 197 10.65 3.12 32.19
C TYR A 197 12.00 2.94 31.49
N PHE A 198 12.84 2.07 32.05
CA PHE A 198 14.14 1.74 31.44
C PHE A 198 14.35 0.24 31.28
N VAL A 199 15.16 -0.13 30.28
CA VAL A 199 15.49 -1.52 29.95
C VAL A 199 16.99 -1.68 29.81
N SER A 200 17.55 -2.65 30.54
CA SER A 200 18.95 -3.07 30.43
C SER A 200 19.08 -4.19 29.40
N LEU A 201 19.49 -3.83 28.18
CA LEU A 201 19.66 -4.78 27.08
C LEU A 201 21.02 -5.49 27.15
N GLN A 202 21.04 -6.76 26.76
CA GLN A 202 22.26 -7.54 26.51
C GLN A 202 22.64 -7.49 25.01
N PRO A 203 23.89 -7.81 24.63
CA PRO A 203 24.24 -8.00 23.23
C PRO A 203 23.30 -8.99 22.53
N GLY A 204 22.83 -8.61 21.34
CA GLY A 204 21.82 -9.35 20.58
C GLY A 204 20.38 -9.08 20.99
N GLN A 205 20.14 -8.22 21.98
CA GLN A 205 18.80 -7.77 22.37
C GLN A 205 18.50 -6.36 21.88
N GLY A 206 17.23 -6.10 21.63
CA GLY A 206 16.79 -4.88 20.97
C GLY A 206 15.29 -4.66 21.09
N TYR A 207 14.81 -3.67 20.33
CA TYR A 207 13.39 -3.39 20.21
C TYR A 207 13.02 -2.84 18.84
N VAL A 208 11.77 -3.06 18.47
CA VAL A 208 11.07 -2.46 17.33
C VAL A 208 9.96 -1.59 17.92
N LEU A 209 9.92 -0.30 17.61
CA LEU A 209 8.90 0.60 18.14
C LEU A 209 8.24 1.46 17.06
N ASP A 210 7.02 1.93 17.36
CA ASP A 210 6.31 2.94 16.60
C ASP A 210 6.88 4.33 16.99
N ASN A 211 7.75 4.86 16.14
CA ASN A 211 8.43 6.15 16.30
C ASN A 211 7.47 7.35 16.20
N HIS A 212 6.21 7.13 15.82
CA HIS A 212 5.16 8.15 15.91
C HIS A 212 4.45 8.16 17.27
N ARG A 213 4.70 7.17 18.12
CA ARG A 213 4.08 6.99 19.44
C ARG A 213 5.08 7.03 20.58
N TYR A 214 6.20 6.32 20.44
CA TYR A 214 7.17 6.15 21.51
C TYR A 214 8.26 7.21 21.45
N LEU A 215 8.56 7.79 22.61
CA LEU A 215 9.81 8.53 22.81
C LEU A 215 10.85 7.55 23.33
N HIS A 216 12.09 7.74 22.90
CA HIS A 216 13.20 6.93 23.35
C HIS A 216 14.42 7.81 23.69
N GLY A 217 15.26 7.29 24.57
CA GLY A 217 16.46 7.94 25.05
C GLY A 217 17.45 6.93 25.59
N ARG A 218 18.53 7.42 26.20
CA ARG A 218 19.58 6.57 26.77
C ARG A 218 20.20 7.24 27.99
N ALA A 219 20.47 6.45 29.02
CA ALA A 219 21.33 6.87 30.11
C ALA A 219 22.76 7.17 29.60
N SER A 220 23.52 7.95 30.38
CA SER A 220 24.96 8.10 30.16
C SER A 220 25.66 6.77 30.40
N PHE A 221 26.85 6.58 29.82
CA PHE A 221 27.59 5.33 29.99
C PHE A 221 29.09 5.52 29.99
N THR A 222 29.82 4.54 30.53
CA THR A 222 31.28 4.43 30.44
C THR A 222 31.71 3.26 29.57
N GLY A 223 32.95 3.31 29.06
CA GLY A 223 33.50 2.30 28.18
C GLY A 223 32.97 2.38 26.74
N SER A 224 32.97 1.25 26.05
CA SER A 224 32.50 1.15 24.66
C SER A 224 31.08 0.61 24.59
N ARG A 225 30.23 1.22 23.76
CA ARG A 225 28.84 0.77 23.51
C ARG A 225 28.49 1.00 22.05
N GLU A 226 27.90 0.00 21.40
CA GLU A 226 27.44 0.09 20.01
C GLU A 226 26.02 -0.45 19.89
N LEU A 227 25.13 0.39 19.36
CA LEU A 227 23.73 0.06 19.05
C LEU A 227 23.53 0.18 17.54
N LEU A 228 23.02 -0.87 16.93
CA LEU A 228 22.59 -0.84 15.53
C LEU A 228 21.19 -0.23 15.50
N ARG A 229 20.94 0.71 14.57
CA ARG A 229 19.63 1.33 14.38
C ARG A 229 19.21 1.28 12.92
N VAL A 230 17.97 0.88 12.66
CA VAL A 230 17.33 0.95 11.34
C VAL A 230 16.04 1.75 11.45
N LEU A 231 15.79 2.62 10.47
CA LEU A 231 14.54 3.34 10.31
C LEU A 231 13.77 2.73 9.15
N VAL A 232 12.49 2.48 9.34
CA VAL A 232 11.65 1.79 8.36
C VAL A 232 10.36 2.56 8.16
N ASN A 233 10.04 2.85 6.91
CA ASN A 233 8.70 3.20 6.52
C ASN A 233 7.92 1.89 6.43
N PRO A 234 6.95 1.64 7.33
CA PRO A 234 6.21 0.39 7.31
C PRO A 234 5.60 0.22 5.93
N SER A 235 5.77 -0.97 5.38
CA SER A 235 4.85 -1.41 4.34
C SER A 235 3.48 -1.32 4.99
N THR A 236 2.56 -0.54 4.40
CA THR A 236 1.17 -0.48 4.86
C THR A 236 0.72 -1.92 5.10
N ALA A 237 0.34 -2.25 6.34
CA ALA A 237 0.00 -3.61 6.73
C ALA A 237 -0.99 -4.17 5.69
N GLY A 238 -0.54 -5.16 4.90
CA GLY A 238 -1.24 -5.66 3.72
C GLY A 238 -1.35 -4.63 2.59
N SER A 239 -0.27 -4.33 1.84
CA SER A 239 -0.48 -3.77 0.51
C SER A 239 -1.02 -4.88 -0.38
N GLU A 240 -2.27 -5.29 -0.18
CA GLU A 240 -2.98 -6.19 -1.07
C GLU A 240 -2.79 -5.65 -2.49
N LYS A 241 -2.07 -6.42 -3.29
CA LYS A 241 -1.79 -6.06 -4.67
C LYS A 241 -2.86 -6.69 -5.51
N VAL A 242 -3.57 -5.86 -6.27
CA VAL A 242 -4.69 -6.32 -7.08
C VAL A 242 -4.35 -6.09 -8.54
N ILE A 243 -4.45 -7.14 -9.36
CA ILE A 243 -4.43 -7.02 -10.81
C ILE A 243 -5.82 -7.36 -11.33
N LEU A 244 -6.43 -6.43 -12.08
CA LEU A 244 -7.68 -6.67 -12.79
C LEU A 244 -7.41 -6.65 -14.30
N PHE A 245 -7.70 -7.76 -14.97
CA PHE A 245 -7.53 -7.89 -16.41
C PHE A 245 -8.85 -7.63 -17.14
N ASP A 246 -8.81 -6.84 -18.22
CA ASP A 246 -9.81 -6.98 -19.27
C ASP A 246 -9.59 -8.29 -20.06
N ILE A 247 -10.60 -8.69 -20.83
CA ILE A 247 -10.62 -9.96 -21.56
C ILE A 247 -10.36 -9.73 -23.05
N ASP A 248 -11.28 -9.05 -23.73
CA ASP A 248 -11.23 -8.90 -25.19
C ASP A 248 -10.07 -8.01 -25.58
N GLY A 249 -9.20 -8.49 -26.47
CA GLY A 249 -8.01 -7.74 -26.89
C GLY A 249 -6.85 -7.81 -25.89
N THR A 250 -7.11 -8.16 -24.63
CA THR A 250 -6.10 -8.27 -23.56
C THR A 250 -5.70 -9.73 -23.27
N LEU A 251 -6.64 -10.58 -22.84
CA LEU A 251 -6.38 -12.00 -22.56
C LEU A 251 -6.72 -12.90 -23.77
N CYS A 252 -7.76 -12.56 -24.51
CA CYS A 252 -8.14 -13.27 -25.73
C CYS A 252 -8.82 -12.36 -26.76
N ARG A 253 -8.78 -12.78 -28.03
CA ARG A 253 -9.48 -12.16 -29.16
C ARG A 253 -10.73 -12.97 -29.46
N SER A 254 -11.90 -12.35 -29.29
CA SER A 254 -13.18 -13.00 -29.54
C SER A 254 -14.17 -12.13 -30.33
N GLU A 255 -13.65 -11.19 -31.12
CA GLU A 255 -14.45 -10.15 -31.79
C GLU A 255 -15.55 -10.73 -32.71
N ALA A 256 -15.20 -11.62 -33.64
CA ALA A 256 -16.16 -12.26 -34.53
C ALA A 256 -17.22 -13.07 -33.76
N LEU A 257 -16.78 -13.81 -32.74
CA LEU A 257 -17.65 -14.57 -31.84
C LEU A 257 -18.65 -13.67 -31.12
N SER A 258 -18.17 -12.54 -30.60
CA SER A 258 -18.96 -11.56 -29.84
C SER A 258 -19.96 -10.85 -30.73
N ILE A 259 -19.54 -10.40 -31.91
CA ILE A 259 -20.40 -9.70 -32.87
C ILE A 259 -21.53 -10.62 -33.31
N ASP A 260 -21.24 -11.88 -33.71
CA ASP A 260 -22.27 -12.82 -34.14
C ASP A 260 -23.28 -13.10 -33.02
N ALA A 261 -22.81 -13.42 -31.81
CA ALA A 261 -23.67 -13.75 -30.67
C ALA A 261 -24.55 -12.58 -30.25
N TYR A 262 -23.95 -11.38 -30.14
CA TYR A 262 -24.62 -10.19 -29.65
C TYR A 262 -25.72 -9.75 -30.61
N TYR A 263 -25.38 -9.59 -31.90
CA TYR A 263 -26.32 -9.10 -32.91
C TYR A 263 -27.40 -10.12 -33.25
N SER A 264 -27.08 -11.43 -33.23
CA SER A 264 -28.10 -12.48 -33.38
C SER A 264 -29.11 -12.45 -32.23
N CYS A 265 -28.61 -12.32 -30.98
CA CYS A 265 -29.47 -12.31 -29.80
C CYS A 265 -30.41 -11.10 -29.78
N VAL A 266 -29.87 -9.88 -29.99
CA VAL A 266 -30.70 -8.66 -29.97
C VAL A 266 -31.70 -8.64 -31.13
N SER A 267 -31.32 -9.12 -32.32
CA SER A 267 -32.23 -9.22 -33.48
C SER A 267 -33.42 -10.11 -33.19
N ASP A 268 -33.18 -11.30 -32.64
CA ASP A 268 -34.23 -12.27 -32.31
C ASP A 268 -35.17 -11.76 -31.22
N ILE A 269 -34.64 -11.07 -30.20
CA ILE A 269 -35.46 -10.51 -29.12
C ILE A 269 -36.31 -9.35 -29.60
N VAL A 270 -35.76 -8.47 -30.45
CA VAL A 270 -36.47 -7.28 -30.97
C VAL A 270 -37.40 -7.66 -32.13
N GLY A 271 -37.17 -8.78 -32.81
CA GLY A 271 -37.91 -9.19 -34.00
C GLY A 271 -37.60 -8.33 -35.23
N LYS A 272 -36.39 -7.77 -35.29
CA LYS A 272 -35.89 -6.92 -36.38
C LYS A 272 -34.47 -7.34 -36.72
N ASP A 273 -34.09 -7.21 -37.99
CA ASP A 273 -32.72 -7.46 -38.44
C ASP A 273 -31.79 -6.33 -37.96
N ILE A 274 -31.11 -6.54 -36.84
CA ILE A 274 -30.16 -5.61 -36.22
C ILE A 274 -28.77 -6.20 -36.38
N THR A 275 -27.92 -5.55 -37.17
CA THR A 275 -26.58 -6.02 -37.50
C THR A 275 -25.54 -4.93 -37.23
N HIS A 276 -24.28 -5.34 -37.13
CA HIS A 276 -23.18 -4.38 -37.06
C HIS A 276 -23.15 -3.44 -38.28
N ALA A 277 -23.56 -3.92 -39.46
CA ALA A 277 -23.56 -3.10 -40.68
C ALA A 277 -24.64 -2.01 -40.69
N ASN A 278 -25.78 -2.23 -40.02
CA ASN A 278 -26.88 -1.27 -39.97
C ASN A 278 -26.96 -0.48 -38.66
N THR A 279 -25.98 -0.64 -37.77
CA THR A 279 -25.95 -0.02 -36.44
C THR A 279 -24.60 0.68 -36.20
N PRO A 280 -24.49 2.00 -36.44
CA PRO A 280 -23.24 2.76 -36.35
C PRO A 280 -22.90 3.13 -34.89
N VAL A 281 -22.81 2.14 -34.02
CA VAL A 281 -22.41 2.30 -32.62
C VAL A 281 -20.99 1.80 -32.42
N ASN A 282 -20.19 2.50 -31.60
CA ASN A 282 -18.84 2.04 -31.29
C ASN A 282 -18.89 0.87 -30.31
N LEU A 283 -18.38 -0.29 -30.74
CA LEU A 283 -18.33 -1.52 -29.95
C LEU A 283 -17.22 -1.52 -28.89
N HIS A 284 -16.11 -0.82 -29.14
CA HIS A 284 -14.87 -1.02 -28.41
C HIS A 284 -14.93 -0.40 -27.01
N GLY A 285 -14.51 -1.18 -26.00
CA GLY A 285 -14.41 -0.73 -24.61
C GLY A 285 -15.74 -0.38 -23.94
N ARG A 286 -16.90 -0.74 -24.53
CA ARG A 286 -18.22 -0.59 -23.92
C ARG A 286 -18.55 -1.73 -22.95
N THR A 287 -19.60 -1.57 -22.16
CA THR A 287 -20.21 -2.68 -21.42
C THR A 287 -21.32 -3.30 -22.25
N ASP A 288 -21.60 -4.58 -22.08
CA ASP A 288 -22.68 -5.30 -22.78
C ASP A 288 -24.01 -4.57 -22.58
N LEU A 289 -24.28 -4.12 -21.36
CA LEU A 289 -25.48 -3.37 -21.03
C LEU A 289 -25.48 -1.96 -21.67
N GLY A 290 -24.36 -1.24 -21.63
CA GLY A 290 -24.24 0.08 -22.25
C GLY A 290 -24.39 0.04 -23.78
N LEU A 291 -23.76 -0.94 -24.42
CA LEU A 291 -23.90 -1.19 -25.86
C LEU A 291 -25.35 -1.54 -26.21
N LEU A 292 -26.04 -2.33 -25.38
CA LEU A 292 -27.41 -2.75 -25.65
C LEU A 292 -28.32 -1.53 -25.65
N HIS A 293 -28.16 -0.66 -24.65
CA HIS A 293 -28.88 0.60 -24.58
C HIS A 293 -28.63 1.45 -25.83
N ASP A 294 -27.38 1.67 -26.24
CA ASP A 294 -27.07 2.47 -27.43
C ASP A 294 -27.72 1.90 -28.70
N ILE A 295 -27.73 0.56 -28.87
CA ILE A 295 -28.37 -0.13 -29.99
C ILE A 295 -29.90 0.04 -29.96
N LEU A 296 -30.53 -0.17 -28.80
CA LEU A 296 -31.98 -0.04 -28.64
C LEU A 296 -32.46 1.39 -28.86
N ASP A 297 -31.67 2.37 -28.44
CA ASP A 297 -31.92 3.80 -28.65
C ASP A 297 -31.85 4.15 -30.13
N TYR A 298 -30.81 3.69 -30.82
CA TYR A 298 -30.63 3.90 -32.26
C TYR A 298 -31.79 3.32 -33.07
N HIS A 299 -32.25 2.11 -32.74
CA HIS A 299 -33.37 1.43 -33.41
C HIS A 299 -34.76 1.81 -32.87
N GLN A 300 -34.82 2.82 -31.97
CA GLN A 300 -36.04 3.37 -31.38
C GLN A 300 -36.95 2.29 -30.76
N VAL A 301 -36.36 1.34 -30.02
CA VAL A 301 -37.11 0.26 -29.36
C VAL A 301 -37.78 0.81 -28.09
N PRO A 302 -39.13 0.77 -27.99
CA PRO A 302 -39.84 1.42 -26.90
C PRO A 302 -39.71 0.70 -25.54
N SER A 303 -39.66 -0.63 -25.53
CA SER A 303 -39.69 -1.44 -24.29
C SER A 303 -38.30 -1.96 -23.89
N LYS A 304 -37.36 -1.06 -23.60
CA LYS A 304 -35.95 -1.42 -23.33
C LYS A 304 -35.76 -2.38 -22.15
N ALA A 305 -36.48 -2.18 -21.05
CA ALA A 305 -36.29 -2.98 -19.83
C ALA A 305 -36.54 -4.49 -20.06
N LEU A 306 -37.61 -4.84 -20.78
CA LEU A 306 -37.92 -6.24 -21.10
C LEU A 306 -36.88 -6.84 -22.06
N VAL A 307 -36.36 -6.04 -22.99
CA VAL A 307 -35.32 -6.48 -23.93
C VAL A 307 -34.01 -6.74 -23.19
N VAL A 308 -33.62 -5.84 -22.28
CA VAL A 308 -32.43 -6.00 -21.42
C VAL A 308 -32.50 -7.27 -20.59
N GLU A 309 -33.62 -7.52 -19.91
CA GLU A 309 -33.81 -8.73 -19.09
C GLU A 309 -33.67 -10.00 -19.94
N LYS A 310 -34.37 -10.06 -21.09
CA LYS A 310 -34.28 -11.19 -22.02
C LYS A 310 -32.89 -11.36 -22.60
N PHE A 311 -32.22 -10.27 -22.94
CA PHE A 311 -30.90 -10.29 -23.54
C PHE A 311 -29.87 -10.85 -22.56
N LEU A 312 -29.83 -10.37 -21.32
CA LEU A 312 -28.90 -10.88 -20.30
C LEU A 312 -29.12 -12.38 -20.02
N HIS A 313 -30.37 -12.85 -20.12
CA HIS A 313 -30.69 -14.27 -19.98
C HIS A 313 -30.27 -15.13 -21.19
N LEU A 314 -30.50 -14.65 -22.42
CA LEU A 314 -30.33 -15.44 -23.64
C LEU A 314 -28.94 -15.31 -24.26
N HIS A 315 -28.28 -14.17 -24.14
CA HIS A 315 -27.00 -13.86 -24.81
C HIS A 315 -25.92 -14.95 -24.59
N PRO A 316 -25.77 -15.57 -23.40
CA PRO A 316 -24.83 -16.67 -23.22
C PRO A 316 -25.08 -17.88 -24.12
N GLN A 317 -26.35 -18.25 -24.34
CA GLN A 317 -26.71 -19.34 -25.24
C GLN A 317 -26.38 -19.00 -26.70
N TYR A 318 -26.49 -17.73 -27.08
CA TYR A 318 -26.08 -17.29 -28.42
C TYR A 318 -24.55 -17.33 -28.58
N LEU A 319 -23.79 -17.04 -27.53
CA LEU A 319 -22.34 -17.17 -27.55
C LEU A 319 -21.92 -18.64 -27.73
N GLU A 320 -22.54 -19.58 -27.00
CA GLU A 320 -22.32 -21.03 -27.16
C GLU A 320 -22.68 -21.54 -28.55
N ARG A 321 -23.80 -21.08 -29.12
CA ARG A 321 -24.17 -21.38 -30.50
C ARG A 321 -23.13 -20.87 -31.49
N SER A 322 -22.63 -19.66 -31.26
CA SER A 322 -21.61 -19.03 -32.11
C SER A 322 -20.27 -19.79 -32.05
N LEU A 323 -19.88 -20.29 -30.87
CA LEU A 323 -18.76 -21.23 -30.73
C LEU A 323 -19.00 -22.52 -31.54
N THR A 324 -20.22 -23.06 -31.49
CA THR A 324 -20.60 -24.27 -32.25
C THR A 324 -20.59 -24.05 -33.76
N LYS A 325 -20.79 -22.81 -34.24
CA LYS A 325 -20.63 -22.43 -35.66
C LYS A 325 -19.17 -22.43 -36.12
N GLY A 326 -18.20 -22.60 -35.21
CA GLY A 326 -16.78 -22.57 -35.51
C GLY A 326 -16.12 -21.20 -35.32
N LEU A 327 -16.84 -20.20 -34.78
CA LEU A 327 -16.22 -18.97 -34.32
C LEU A 327 -15.43 -19.26 -33.04
N SER A 328 -14.28 -18.64 -32.86
CA SER A 328 -13.35 -18.97 -31.79
C SER A 328 -13.00 -17.76 -30.93
N SER A 329 -12.62 -18.07 -29.69
CA SER A 329 -11.90 -17.16 -28.79
C SER A 329 -10.45 -17.59 -28.78
N VAL A 330 -9.54 -16.73 -29.24
CA VAL A 330 -8.12 -17.07 -29.42
C VAL A 330 -7.29 -16.34 -28.38
N VAL A 331 -6.40 -17.03 -27.67
CA VAL A 331 -5.53 -16.42 -26.67
C VAL A 331 -4.67 -15.28 -27.25
N CYS A 332 -4.55 -14.16 -26.53
CA CYS A 332 -3.65 -13.07 -26.92
C CYS A 332 -2.17 -13.44 -26.67
N PRO A 333 -1.23 -12.86 -27.45
CA PRO A 333 0.20 -13.07 -27.24
C PRO A 333 0.65 -12.84 -25.79
N GLY A 334 1.27 -13.86 -25.19
CA GLY A 334 1.83 -13.79 -23.85
C GLY A 334 0.82 -13.94 -22.70
N ALA A 335 -0.48 -14.08 -22.97
CA ALA A 335 -1.49 -14.14 -21.90
C ALA A 335 -1.35 -15.37 -21.01
N LYS A 336 -1.24 -16.57 -21.60
CA LYS A 336 -1.10 -17.83 -20.85
C LYS A 336 0.21 -17.88 -20.06
N GLU A 337 1.29 -17.40 -20.66
CA GLU A 337 2.61 -17.34 -20.06
C GLU A 337 2.62 -16.39 -18.85
N THR A 338 2.00 -15.21 -19.00
CA THR A 338 1.90 -14.20 -17.94
C THR A 338 1.03 -14.70 -16.79
N LEU A 339 -0.14 -15.27 -17.07
CA LEU A 339 -1.01 -15.85 -16.03
C LEU A 339 -0.31 -17.00 -15.31
N SER A 340 0.36 -17.90 -16.03
CA SER A 340 1.10 -19.01 -15.44
C SER A 340 2.26 -18.52 -14.55
N TRP A 341 2.93 -17.44 -14.96
CA TRP A 341 3.95 -16.80 -14.14
C TRP A 341 3.35 -16.15 -12.89
N LEU A 342 2.23 -15.43 -13.01
CA LEU A 342 1.55 -14.80 -11.89
C LEU A 342 1.09 -15.80 -10.83
N ILE A 343 0.63 -16.99 -11.23
CA ILE A 343 0.28 -18.06 -10.29
C ILE A 343 1.49 -18.47 -9.45
N ARG A 344 2.62 -18.79 -10.11
CA ARG A 344 3.86 -19.17 -9.41
C ARG A 344 4.41 -18.04 -8.55
N TYR A 345 4.31 -16.80 -9.05
CA TYR A 345 4.76 -15.61 -8.33
C TYR A 345 3.91 -15.40 -7.07
N LYS A 346 2.58 -15.52 -7.18
CA LYS A 346 1.64 -15.47 -6.06
C LYS A 346 1.95 -16.54 -4.99
N GLU A 347 2.27 -17.77 -5.39
CA GLU A 347 2.61 -18.85 -4.46
C GLU A 347 3.94 -18.61 -3.72
N GLY A 348 4.89 -17.92 -4.36
CA GLY A 348 6.17 -17.55 -3.76
C GLY A 348 6.13 -16.30 -2.87
N LEU A 349 5.06 -15.51 -2.92
CA LEU A 349 4.89 -14.30 -2.12
C LEU A 349 4.36 -14.65 -0.71
N GLY A 350 5.16 -14.39 0.33
CA GLY A 350 4.67 -14.40 1.71
C GLY A 350 3.84 -13.15 2.06
N CYS A 351 4.25 -11.99 1.54
CA CYS A 351 3.57 -10.70 1.61
C CYS A 351 4.26 -9.74 0.60
N PRO A 352 3.55 -8.89 -0.17
CA PRO A 352 2.09 -8.72 -0.20
C PRO A 352 1.33 -9.91 -0.77
N ARG A 353 0.04 -10.03 -0.42
CA ARG A 353 -0.86 -10.98 -1.08
C ARG A 353 -1.28 -10.40 -2.43
N LEU A 354 -1.22 -11.25 -3.45
CA LEU A 354 -1.58 -10.91 -4.83
C LEU A 354 -2.95 -11.48 -5.16
N HIS A 355 -3.89 -10.58 -5.46
CA HIS A 355 -5.23 -10.88 -5.95
C HIS A 355 -5.29 -10.64 -7.45
N ILE A 356 -5.87 -11.59 -8.18
CA ILE A 356 -6.01 -11.53 -9.63
C ILE A 356 -7.50 -11.63 -9.92
N GLY A 357 -8.06 -10.63 -10.59
CA GLY A 357 -9.48 -10.57 -10.94
C GLY A 357 -9.67 -10.09 -12.37
N LEU A 358 -10.94 -9.88 -12.72
CA LEU A 358 -11.38 -9.41 -14.04
C LEU A 358 -12.06 -8.06 -13.92
N ILE A 359 -11.85 -7.21 -14.92
CA ILE A 359 -12.62 -5.99 -15.13
C ILE A 359 -12.97 -5.89 -16.61
N THR A 360 -14.20 -6.24 -16.96
CA THR A 360 -14.57 -6.39 -18.37
C THR A 360 -15.95 -5.86 -18.67
N GLY A 361 -16.12 -5.39 -19.90
CA GLY A 361 -17.42 -4.98 -20.44
C GLY A 361 -18.36 -6.15 -20.73
N ASN A 362 -17.87 -7.39 -20.73
CA ASN A 362 -18.70 -8.56 -20.95
C ASN A 362 -19.57 -8.87 -19.73
N SER A 363 -20.79 -9.38 -19.96
CA SER A 363 -21.56 -10.07 -18.93
C SER A 363 -20.76 -11.23 -18.33
N ARG A 364 -21.00 -11.54 -17.05
CA ARG A 364 -20.23 -12.56 -16.33
C ARG A 364 -20.22 -13.93 -17.04
N PRO A 365 -21.36 -14.47 -17.52
CA PRO A 365 -21.35 -15.77 -18.20
C PRO A 365 -20.51 -15.74 -19.48
N ASN A 366 -20.61 -14.69 -20.28
CA ASN A 366 -19.88 -14.57 -21.54
C ASN A 366 -18.38 -14.38 -21.34
N ALA A 367 -17.99 -13.59 -20.33
CA ALA A 367 -16.60 -13.43 -19.93
C ALA A 367 -15.95 -14.80 -19.66
N LEU A 368 -16.62 -15.66 -18.88
CA LEU A 368 -16.12 -17.00 -18.54
C LEU A 368 -16.11 -17.93 -19.75
N LEU A 369 -17.16 -17.94 -20.58
CA LEU A 369 -17.22 -18.73 -21.81
C LEU A 369 -16.10 -18.35 -22.80
N LYS A 370 -15.77 -17.06 -22.93
CA LYS A 370 -14.66 -16.58 -23.78
C LYS A 370 -13.31 -17.05 -23.28
N LEU A 371 -13.07 -16.99 -21.97
CA LEU A 371 -11.82 -17.48 -21.36
C LEU A 371 -11.67 -18.98 -21.55
N GLN A 372 -12.75 -19.75 -21.29
CA GLN A 372 -12.77 -21.19 -21.52
C GLN A 372 -12.55 -21.54 -23.00
N GLY A 373 -13.18 -20.82 -23.93
CA GLY A 373 -12.98 -20.98 -25.37
C GLY A 373 -11.54 -20.73 -25.82
N ALA A 374 -10.81 -19.83 -25.14
CA ALA A 374 -9.37 -19.61 -25.37
C ALA A 374 -8.46 -20.61 -24.64
N GLY A 375 -9.05 -21.53 -23.86
CA GLY A 375 -8.34 -22.48 -23.02
C GLY A 375 -7.58 -21.81 -21.87
N ILE A 376 -8.13 -20.73 -21.31
CA ILE A 376 -7.66 -20.08 -20.08
C ILE A 376 -8.48 -20.63 -18.91
N ASP A 377 -7.79 -21.11 -17.87
CA ASP A 377 -8.45 -21.58 -16.66
C ASP A 377 -9.08 -20.40 -15.90
N THR A 378 -10.39 -20.45 -15.69
CA THR A 378 -11.14 -19.40 -14.98
C THR A 378 -10.89 -19.41 -13.47
N SER A 379 -10.36 -20.50 -12.90
CA SER A 379 -10.08 -20.62 -11.47
C SER A 379 -8.98 -19.67 -10.97
N ILE A 380 -8.18 -19.14 -11.91
CA ILE A 380 -7.11 -18.17 -11.64
C ILE A 380 -7.69 -16.84 -11.13
N PHE A 381 -8.91 -16.50 -11.56
CA PHE A 381 -9.52 -15.21 -11.28
C PHE A 381 -10.44 -15.28 -10.06
N ASP A 382 -10.23 -14.34 -9.16
CA ASP A 382 -11.06 -14.12 -8.00
C ASP A 382 -12.32 -13.35 -8.40
N VAL A 383 -13.44 -14.06 -8.47
CA VAL A 383 -14.67 -13.52 -9.03
C VAL A 383 -15.34 -12.50 -8.11
N ASP A 384 -15.16 -12.59 -6.78
CA ASP A 384 -15.86 -11.66 -5.89
C ASP A 384 -15.23 -10.25 -5.87
N ILE A 385 -14.02 -10.09 -6.42
CA ILE A 385 -13.39 -8.79 -6.64
C ILE A 385 -13.53 -8.29 -8.09
N SER A 386 -14.10 -9.13 -8.95
CA SER A 386 -14.24 -8.86 -10.39
C SER A 386 -15.49 -8.04 -10.69
N SER A 387 -15.46 -7.29 -11.80
CA SER A 387 -16.61 -6.52 -12.30
C SER A 387 -16.88 -6.83 -13.77
N PHE A 388 -18.17 -6.90 -14.10
CA PHE A 388 -18.70 -7.40 -15.36
C PHE A 388 -19.72 -6.43 -15.94
N GLY A 389 -19.82 -6.33 -17.25
CA GLY A 389 -20.64 -5.32 -17.92
C GLY A 389 -22.14 -5.60 -17.98
N ASP A 390 -22.63 -6.55 -17.18
CA ASP A 390 -24.06 -6.79 -16.93
C ASP A 390 -24.61 -5.98 -15.73
N THR A 391 -23.76 -5.31 -14.94
CA THR A 391 -24.18 -4.53 -13.76
C THR A 391 -24.39 -3.04 -14.05
N HIS A 392 -23.63 -2.46 -14.98
CA HIS A 392 -23.56 -1.01 -15.17
C HIS A 392 -23.50 -0.59 -16.66
N HIS A 393 -24.16 0.52 -17.00
CA HIS A 393 -24.15 1.10 -18.35
C HIS A 393 -22.80 1.75 -18.71
N ASN A 394 -22.12 2.33 -17.71
CA ASN A 394 -20.90 3.10 -17.90
C ASN A 394 -19.68 2.26 -17.48
N ARG A 395 -18.64 2.24 -18.32
CA ARG A 395 -17.36 1.52 -18.09
C ARG A 395 -16.68 1.97 -16.78
N LEU A 396 -16.64 3.27 -16.47
CA LEU A 396 -16.06 3.82 -15.24
C LEU A 396 -16.77 3.28 -13.97
N SER A 397 -18.06 3.00 -14.05
CA SER A 397 -18.79 2.42 -12.92
C SER A 397 -18.27 1.04 -12.53
N LEU A 398 -17.78 0.24 -13.49
CA LEU A 398 -17.16 -1.05 -13.20
C LEU A 398 -15.89 -0.91 -12.35
N PHE A 399 -15.10 0.13 -12.59
CA PHE A 399 -13.88 0.41 -11.80
C PHE A 399 -14.24 0.78 -10.36
N ARG A 400 -15.25 1.63 -10.19
CA ARG A 400 -15.75 2.02 -8.86
C ARG A 400 -16.39 0.84 -8.12
N GLU A 401 -17.10 -0.02 -8.83
CA GLU A 401 -17.67 -1.27 -8.29
C GLU A 401 -16.56 -2.21 -7.81
N SER A 402 -15.53 -2.45 -8.62
CA SER A 402 -14.37 -3.27 -8.23
C SER A 402 -13.68 -2.71 -6.99
N LEU A 403 -13.45 -1.39 -6.91
CA LEU A 403 -12.87 -0.77 -5.72
C LEU A 403 -13.73 -0.98 -4.48
N THR A 404 -15.05 -0.86 -4.61
CA THR A 404 -16.00 -1.08 -3.51
C THR A 404 -15.98 -2.53 -3.04
N LYS A 405 -15.98 -3.50 -3.99
CA LYS A 405 -15.87 -4.93 -3.70
C LYS A 405 -14.57 -5.28 -3.00
N LEU A 406 -13.45 -4.73 -3.48
CA LEU A 406 -12.12 -4.89 -2.89
C LEU A 406 -12.08 -4.35 -1.46
N GLN A 407 -12.57 -3.14 -1.23
CA GLN A 407 -12.61 -2.53 0.11
C GLN A 407 -13.52 -3.29 1.07
N THR A 408 -14.63 -3.84 0.57
CA THR A 408 -15.54 -4.66 1.37
C THR A 408 -14.88 -5.97 1.79
N ARG A 409 -14.14 -6.61 0.88
CA ARG A 409 -13.54 -7.93 1.12
C ARG A 409 -12.21 -7.89 1.84
N LEU A 410 -11.32 -7.00 1.41
CA LEU A 410 -9.93 -6.92 1.87
C LEU A 410 -9.78 -5.86 2.96
N GLY A 411 -10.69 -4.90 3.04
CA GLY A 411 -10.74 -3.86 4.06
C GLY A 411 -10.56 -2.45 3.49
N PRO A 412 -10.91 -1.40 4.26
CA PRO A 412 -10.93 -0.02 3.79
C PRO A 412 -9.54 0.57 3.51
N HIS A 413 -8.47 -0.17 3.83
CA HIS A 413 -7.10 0.26 3.58
C HIS A 413 -6.66 0.07 2.12
N VAL A 414 -7.39 -0.71 1.31
CA VAL A 414 -7.11 -0.85 -0.13
C VAL A 414 -7.46 0.46 -0.84
N ARG A 415 -6.44 1.13 -1.36
CA ARG A 415 -6.59 2.37 -2.12
C ARG A 415 -6.66 2.05 -3.60
N ALA A 416 -7.24 2.96 -4.39
CA ALA A 416 -7.26 2.82 -5.84
C ALA A 416 -5.85 2.66 -6.43
N SER A 417 -4.85 3.35 -5.88
CA SER A 417 -3.45 3.24 -6.29
C SER A 417 -2.85 1.83 -6.11
N ASP A 418 -3.45 0.98 -5.27
CA ASP A 418 -3.01 -0.39 -5.02
C ASP A 418 -3.59 -1.39 -6.05
N VAL A 419 -4.50 -0.91 -6.92
CA VAL A 419 -5.11 -1.66 -8.01
C VAL A 419 -4.42 -1.33 -9.33
N LEU A 420 -3.95 -2.38 -10.01
CA LEU A 420 -3.41 -2.32 -11.36
C LEU A 420 -4.43 -2.90 -12.34
N VAL A 421 -4.83 -2.10 -13.33
CA VAL A 421 -5.68 -2.55 -14.43
C VAL A 421 -4.82 -2.85 -15.65
N VAL A 422 -5.15 -3.93 -16.35
CA VAL A 422 -4.48 -4.33 -17.60
C VAL A 422 -5.53 -4.39 -18.69
N GLY A 423 -5.36 -3.59 -19.74
CA GLY A 423 -6.31 -3.45 -20.85
C GLY A 423 -5.65 -3.05 -22.16
N ASP A 424 -6.36 -3.17 -23.28
CA ASP A 424 -5.87 -2.86 -24.63
C ASP A 424 -6.55 -1.64 -25.28
N THR A 425 -7.51 -1.02 -24.61
CA THR A 425 -8.26 0.11 -25.17
C THR A 425 -7.92 1.44 -24.52
N PRO A 426 -8.07 2.58 -25.24
CA PRO A 426 -8.00 3.91 -24.64
C PRO A 426 -8.91 4.09 -23.43
N LEU A 427 -10.11 3.48 -23.47
CA LEU A 427 -11.08 3.56 -22.37
C LEU A 427 -10.58 2.88 -21.10
N ASP A 428 -9.77 1.82 -21.20
CA ASP A 428 -9.17 1.19 -20.01
C ASP A 428 -8.18 2.13 -19.33
N VAL A 429 -7.35 2.82 -20.12
CA VAL A 429 -6.38 3.81 -19.61
C VAL A 429 -7.10 4.99 -18.98
N GLU A 430 -8.09 5.55 -19.66
CA GLU A 430 -8.84 6.71 -19.19
C GLU A 430 -9.67 6.39 -17.93
N CYS A 431 -10.39 5.26 -17.92
CA CYS A 431 -11.22 4.88 -16.78
C CYS A 431 -10.37 4.51 -15.56
N ALA A 432 -9.25 3.80 -15.76
CA ALA A 432 -8.32 3.47 -14.68
C ALA A 432 -7.79 4.75 -14.00
N LYS A 433 -7.34 5.72 -14.82
CA LYS A 433 -6.85 7.00 -14.31
C LYS A 433 -7.91 7.80 -13.58
N GLN A 434 -9.13 7.88 -14.13
CA GLN A 434 -10.25 8.56 -13.47
C GLN A 434 -10.65 7.88 -12.15
N ALA A 435 -10.49 6.56 -12.04
CA ALA A 435 -10.72 5.82 -10.81
C ALA A 435 -9.55 5.91 -9.81
N GLY A 436 -8.40 6.48 -10.21
CA GLY A 436 -7.19 6.55 -9.39
C GLY A 436 -6.37 5.26 -9.36
N CYS A 437 -6.64 4.32 -10.26
CA CYS A 437 -5.92 3.06 -10.41
C CYS A 437 -4.65 3.23 -11.25
N SER A 438 -3.67 2.34 -11.01
CA SER A 438 -2.57 2.16 -11.95
C SER A 438 -3.05 1.41 -13.19
N VAL A 439 -2.41 1.62 -14.35
CA VAL A 439 -2.79 0.95 -15.60
C VAL A 439 -1.58 0.54 -16.44
N VAL A 440 -1.62 -0.71 -16.91
CA VAL A 440 -0.79 -1.23 -17.99
C VAL A 440 -1.65 -1.30 -19.25
N ALA A 441 -1.18 -0.67 -20.32
CA ALA A 441 -1.79 -0.79 -21.63
C ALA A 441 -1.03 -1.82 -22.48
N VAL A 442 -1.75 -2.75 -23.11
CA VAL A 442 -1.15 -3.79 -23.96
C VAL A 442 -1.71 -3.75 -25.37
N ALA A 443 -0.84 -3.62 -26.37
CA ALA A 443 -1.22 -3.48 -27.78
C ALA A 443 -1.51 -4.83 -28.48
N THR A 444 -2.16 -5.77 -27.78
CA THR A 444 -2.65 -7.04 -28.36
C THR A 444 -4.05 -6.89 -29.00
N GLY A 445 -4.68 -5.74 -28.76
CA GLY A 445 -5.98 -5.34 -29.29
C GLY A 445 -5.95 -4.69 -30.67
N ASN A 446 -6.82 -3.71 -30.88
CA ASN A 446 -6.97 -2.99 -32.15
C ASN A 446 -6.16 -1.68 -32.19
N TYR A 447 -5.52 -1.30 -31.08
CA TYR A 447 -4.72 -0.09 -30.95
C TYR A 447 -3.23 -0.41 -30.92
N LYS A 448 -2.41 0.44 -31.56
CA LYS A 448 -0.96 0.29 -31.55
C LYS A 448 -0.37 0.81 -30.24
N VAL A 449 0.85 0.37 -29.94
CA VAL A 449 1.61 0.79 -28.75
C VAL A 449 1.72 2.33 -28.69
N GLU A 450 1.98 2.99 -29.82
CA GLU A 450 2.15 4.44 -29.87
C GLU A 450 0.86 5.19 -29.49
N GLU A 451 -0.29 4.68 -29.93
CA GLU A 451 -1.61 5.25 -29.64
C GLU A 451 -1.92 5.12 -28.15
N LEU A 452 -1.71 3.94 -27.56
CA LEU A 452 -1.92 3.69 -26.15
C LEU A 452 -0.92 4.46 -25.26
N ALA A 453 0.35 4.54 -25.67
CA ALA A 453 1.38 5.27 -24.95
C ALA A 453 1.10 6.78 -24.90
N SER A 454 0.45 7.34 -25.93
CA SER A 454 0.05 8.75 -25.95
C SER A 454 -0.90 9.13 -24.80
N LEU A 455 -1.65 8.15 -24.28
CA LEU A 455 -2.54 8.30 -23.13
C LEU A 455 -1.80 8.19 -21.80
N GLN A 456 -0.47 8.01 -21.82
CA GLN A 456 0.43 7.95 -20.66
C GLN A 456 0.03 6.92 -19.59
N PRO A 457 -0.19 5.64 -19.94
CA PRO A 457 -0.36 4.59 -18.93
C PRO A 457 0.90 4.45 -18.07
N ASN A 458 0.82 3.77 -16.92
CA ASN A 458 2.01 3.54 -16.07
C ASN A 458 3.05 2.65 -16.78
N PHE A 459 2.58 1.75 -17.64
CA PHE A 459 3.43 0.95 -18.52
C PHE A 459 2.66 0.64 -19.82
N CYS A 460 3.37 0.57 -20.94
CA CYS A 460 2.79 0.24 -22.23
C CYS A 460 3.68 -0.79 -22.93
N CYS A 461 3.09 -1.85 -23.47
CA CYS A 461 3.83 -2.94 -24.08
C CYS A 461 3.12 -3.54 -25.29
N SER A 462 3.87 -4.29 -26.11
CA SER A 462 3.33 -4.91 -27.32
C SER A 462 2.59 -6.22 -27.04
N GLN A 463 2.98 -6.92 -25.97
CA GLN A 463 2.43 -8.20 -25.53
C GLN A 463 2.55 -8.35 -24.01
N LEU A 464 1.75 -9.24 -23.41
CA LEU A 464 1.65 -9.33 -21.94
C LEU A 464 2.95 -9.83 -21.25
N THR A 465 3.79 -10.60 -21.93
CA THR A 465 5.04 -11.12 -21.35
C THR A 465 6.04 -10.02 -20.98
N GLU A 466 6.00 -8.87 -21.66
CA GLU A 466 6.83 -7.70 -21.37
C GLU A 466 6.46 -7.01 -20.06
N THR A 467 5.26 -7.29 -19.52
CA THR A 467 4.82 -6.72 -18.24
C THR A 467 5.58 -7.29 -17.05
N LYS A 468 6.23 -8.45 -17.21
CA LYS A 468 6.84 -9.19 -16.09
C LYS A 468 7.79 -8.35 -15.24
N GLU A 469 8.75 -7.66 -15.86
CA GLU A 469 9.75 -6.86 -15.12
C GLU A 469 9.09 -5.67 -14.42
N TYR A 470 8.13 -5.03 -15.09
CA TYR A 470 7.35 -3.95 -14.50
C TYR A 470 6.53 -4.46 -13.29
N LEU A 471 5.84 -5.59 -13.44
CA LEU A 471 5.04 -6.20 -12.37
C LEU A 471 5.90 -6.60 -11.16
N GLN A 472 7.12 -7.09 -11.37
CA GLN A 472 8.09 -7.38 -10.29
C GLN A 472 8.66 -6.13 -9.60
N MET A 473 8.60 -4.97 -10.24
CA MET A 473 9.04 -3.71 -9.66
C MET A 473 7.93 -3.06 -8.81
N VAL A 474 6.66 -3.23 -9.20
CA VAL A 474 5.51 -2.60 -8.54
C VAL A 474 4.82 -3.47 -7.51
N PHE A 475 5.07 -4.78 -7.53
CA PHE A 475 4.63 -5.79 -6.55
C PHE A 475 5.83 -6.39 -5.85
#